data_AF-A0A540VGY0-F1
#
_entry.id   AF-A0A540VGY0-F1
#
_cell.length_a   1.000
_cell.length_b   1.000
_cell.length_c   1.000
_cell.angle_alpha   90.00
_cell.angle_beta   90.00
_cell.angle_gamma   90.00
#
_symmetry.space_group_name_H-M   'P 1'
#
loop_
_entity.id
_entity.type
_entity.pdbx_description
1 polymer ?
#
loop_
_entity_poly.entity_id
_entity_poly.type
_entity_poly.pdbx_seq_one_letter_code
_entity_poly.pdbx_strand_id
1 'polypeptide(L)' 'MKKSDTTWMEDPDEIIVLVNRTRNNYILELPAGRVRLDAGRRMRTLRAILKIPQIKALVDQGDLAVEEG' A
#
# COMPACT_ATOMS: atom_id res chain seq x y z
N MET A 1 -6.51 -33.26 14.83
CA MET A 1 -6.29 -31.86 14.42
C MET A 1 -7.24 -31.54 13.27
N LYS A 2 -8.28 -30.74 13.50
CA LYS A 2 -9.10 -30.21 12.40
C LYS A 2 -8.42 -28.94 11.91
N LYS A 3 -7.82 -28.97 10.72
CA LYS A 3 -7.46 -27.74 10.02
C LYS A 3 -8.78 -27.10 9.60
N SER A 4 -9.12 -25.99 10.23
CA SER A 4 -10.18 -25.11 9.75
C SER A 4 -9.78 -24.62 8.36
N ASP A 5 -10.60 -24.92 7.35
CA ASP A 5 -10.53 -24.35 6.00
C ASP A 5 -10.84 -22.85 6.06
N THR A 6 -9.86 -22.05 6.47
CA THR A 6 -9.97 -20.59 6.40
C THR A 6 -9.64 -20.16 4.97
N THR A 7 -10.65 -19.77 4.18
CA THR A 7 -10.55 -19.55 2.72
C THR A 7 -9.74 -18.32 2.29
N TRP A 8 -9.21 -17.52 3.20
CA TRP A 8 -8.33 -16.39 2.87
C TRP A 8 -7.28 -16.23 3.96
N MET A 9 -6.06 -16.61 3.63
CA MET A 9 -4.88 -16.34 4.45
C MET A 9 -4.01 -15.43 3.59
N GLU A 10 -4.29 -14.12 3.62
CA GLU A 10 -3.30 -13.16 3.13
C GLU A 10 -2.05 -13.42 3.94
N ASP A 11 -0.95 -13.73 3.26
CA ASP A 11 0.35 -13.83 3.90
C ASP A 11 0.60 -12.47 4.59
N PRO A 12 0.78 -12.41 5.92
CA PRO A 12 1.00 -11.15 6.63
C PRO A 12 2.16 -10.35 6.03
N ASP A 13 3.14 -11.02 5.41
CA ASP A 13 4.27 -10.39 4.72
C ASP A 13 3.87 -9.61 3.45
N GLU A 14 2.65 -9.85 2.95
CA GLU A 14 2.04 -9.09 1.86
C GLU A 14 1.37 -7.80 2.33
N ILE A 15 1.15 -7.59 3.62
CA ILE A 15 0.56 -6.33 4.10
C ILE A 15 1.65 -5.31 4.39
N ILE A 16 1.55 -4.15 3.77
CA ILE A 16 2.44 -3.01 3.98
C ILE A 16 1.67 -1.77 4.41
N VAL A 17 2.41 -0.80 4.97
CA VAL A 17 1.92 0.55 5.21
C VAL A 17 2.63 1.50 4.24
N LEU A 18 1.84 2.12 3.36
CA LEU A 18 2.31 3.17 2.45
C LEU A 18 2.17 4.52 3.15
N VAL A 19 3.26 5.25 3.31
CA VAL A 19 3.32 6.52 4.05
C VAL A 19 3.67 7.67 3.11
N ASN A 20 2.88 8.74 3.13
CA ASN A 20 3.21 9.98 2.45
C ASN A 20 4.17 10.82 3.31
N ARG A 21 5.41 10.99 2.82
CA ARG A 21 6.46 11.76 3.51
C ARG A 21 6.47 13.24 3.12
N THR A 22 5.67 13.62 2.13
CA THR A 22 5.62 14.98 1.61
C THR A 22 4.47 15.79 2.22
N ARG A 23 4.42 17.07 1.84
CA ARG A 23 3.28 17.97 2.11
C ARG A 23 2.25 18.00 0.98
N ASN A 24 2.43 17.17 -0.05
CA ASN A 24 1.52 17.09 -1.20
C ASN A 24 0.46 16.02 -0.96
N ASN A 25 -0.73 16.21 -1.52
CA ASN A 25 -1.75 15.16 -1.57
C ASN A 25 -1.59 14.37 -2.87
N TYR A 26 -1.68 13.04 -2.79
CA TYR A 26 -1.63 12.18 -3.98
C TYR A 26 -2.98 11.55 -4.25
N ILE A 27 -3.36 11.50 -5.54
CA ILE A 27 -4.45 10.66 -6.03
C ILE A 27 -3.81 9.41 -6.63
N LEU A 28 -3.99 8.27 -5.95
CA LEU A 28 -3.46 6.97 -6.35
C LEU A 28 -4.50 6.27 -7.22
N GLU A 29 -4.13 5.90 -8.44
CA GLU A 29 -4.96 5.09 -9.33
C GLU A 29 -4.70 3.61 -9.05
N LEU A 30 -5.53 3.01 -8.19
CA LEU A 30 -5.44 1.60 -7.83
C LEU A 30 -6.47 0.78 -8.64
N PRO A 31 -6.26 -0.55 -8.82
CA PRO A 31 -7.23 -1.41 -9.50
C PRO A 31 -8.62 -1.41 -8.87
N ALA A 32 -8.71 -1.22 -7.55
CA ALA A 32 -9.96 -1.13 -6.81
C ALA A 32 -10.64 0.26 -6.91
N GLY A 33 -9.99 1.24 -7.53
CA GLY A 33 -10.47 2.61 -7.67
C GLY A 33 -9.43 3.65 -7.24
N ARG A 34 -9.85 4.92 -7.31
CA ARG A 34 -9.00 6.06 -6.93
C ARG A 34 -9.01 6.25 -5.42
N VAL A 35 -7.83 6.38 -4.83
CA VAL A 35 -7.65 6.66 -3.41
C VAL A 35 -6.85 7.94 -3.24
N ARG A 36 -7.30 8.83 -2.35
CA ARG A 36 -6.53 10.02 -1.96
C ARG A 36 -5.68 9.72 -0.75
N LEU A 37 -4.36 9.87 -0.87
CA LEU A 37 -3.41 9.80 0.23
C LEU A 37 -2.93 11.22 0.55
N ASP A 38 -3.56 11.81 1.58
CA ASP A 38 -3.26 13.18 2.00
C ASP A 38 -1.85 13.32 2.61
N ALA A 39 -1.34 14.54 2.63
CA ALA A 39 -0.06 14.90 3.23
C ALA A 39 0.08 14.34 4.66
N GLY A 40 1.21 13.67 4.93
CA GLY A 40 1.49 13.06 6.23
C GLY A 40 0.59 11.89 6.63
N ARG A 41 -0.33 11.43 5.76
CA ARG A 41 -1.15 10.24 6.02
C ARG A 41 -0.43 8.97 5.60
N ARG A 42 -0.95 7.86 6.13
CA ARG A 42 -0.52 6.50 5.83
C ARG A 42 -1.73 5.61 5.58
N MET A 43 -1.55 4.57 4.77
CA MET A 43 -2.60 3.58 4.50
C MET A 43 -2.02 2.16 4.55
N ARG A 44 -2.80 1.22 5.10
CA ARG A 44 -2.48 -0.21 5.07
C ARG A 44 -3.03 -0.80 3.78
N THR A 45 -2.22 -1.60 3.09
CA THR A 45 -2.53 -2.10 1.75
C THR A 45 -1.65 -3.30 1.40
N LEU A 46 -1.92 -3.94 0.26
CA LEU A 46 -1.15 -5.08 -0.20
C LEU A 46 0.11 -4.64 -0.93
N ARG A 47 1.23 -5.33 -0.68
CA ARG A 47 2.53 -5.15 -1.32
C ARG A 47 2.45 -5.20 -2.85
N ALA A 48 1.45 -5.90 -3.39
CA ALA A 48 1.14 -5.93 -4.82
C ALA A 48 0.96 -4.53 -5.45
N ILE A 49 0.54 -3.51 -4.69
CA ILE A 49 0.40 -2.14 -5.23
C ILE A 49 1.74 -1.53 -5.68
N LEU A 50 2.87 -2.03 -5.18
CA LEU A 50 4.21 -1.57 -5.59
C LEU A 50 4.54 -1.93 -7.04
N LYS A 51 3.76 -2.84 -7.66
CA LYS A 51 3.86 -3.15 -9.09
C LYS A 51 3.18 -2.10 -9.96
N ILE A 52 2.37 -1.21 -9.38
CA ILE A 52 1.69 -0.13 -10.11
C ILE A 52 2.73 0.95 -10.43
N PRO A 53 2.91 1.35 -11.72
CA PRO A 53 3.96 2.29 -12.11
C PRO A 53 3.93 3.62 -11.35
N GLN A 54 2.74 4.16 -11.09
CA GLN A 54 2.58 5.40 -10.32
C GLN A 54 3.12 5.27 -8.89
N ILE A 55 2.74 4.19 -8.19
CA ILE A 55 3.18 3.96 -6.81
C ILE A 55 4.69 3.73 -6.77
N LYS A 56 5.21 2.92 -7.69
CA LYS A 56 6.64 2.65 -7.79
C LYS A 56 7.43 3.94 -7.99
N ALA A 57 7.01 4.80 -8.91
CA ALA A 57 7.69 6.07 -9.18
C ALA A 57 7.72 6.98 -7.94
N LEU A 58 6.60 7.09 -7.22
CA LEU A 58 6.53 7.90 -6.00
C LEU A 58 7.39 7.33 -4.86
N VAL A 59 7.51 6.01 -4.77
CA VAL A 59 8.40 5.36 -3.79
C VAL A 59 9.87 5.54 -4.18
N ASP A 60 10.22 5.33 -5.45
CA ASP A 60 11.59 5.50 -5.97
C ASP A 60 12.08 6.95 -5.80
N GLN A 61 11.18 7.93 -5.91
CA GLN A 61 11.46 9.36 -5.70
C GLN A 61 11.56 9.74 -4.21
N GLY A 62 11.13 8.87 -3.30
CA GLY A 62 11.10 9.13 -1.85
C GLY A 62 9.88 9.92 -1.36
N ASP A 63 8.92 10.22 -2.23
CA ASP A 63 7.68 10.91 -1.88
C ASP A 63 6.78 10.02 -1.00
N LEU A 64 6.73 8.73 -1.32
CA LEU A 64 6.08 7.69 -0.53
C LEU A 64 7.13 6.74 0.06
N ALA A 65 6.86 6.23 1.27
CA ALA A 65 7.68 5.23 1.93
C ALA A 65 6.87 3.98 2.23
N VAL A 66 7.55 2.83 2.27
CA VAL A 66 6.97 1.54 2.66
C VAL A 66 7.45 1.20 4.06
N GLU A 67 6.51 0.92 4.96
CA GLU A 67 6.75 0.41 6.31
C GLU A 67 6.08 -0.99 6.44
N GLU A 68 6.64 -1.84 7.31
CA GLU A 68 6.02 -3.13 7.65
C GLU A 68 4.74 -2.91 8.49
N GLY A 69 3.71 -3.73 8.25
CA GLY A 69 2.32 -3.46 8.70
C GLY A 69 1.69 -4.48 9.64
#